data_AF-A0A1M2YZH0-F1
#
_entry.id   AF-A0A1M2YZH0-F1
#
_cell.length_a   1.000
_cell.length_b   1.000
_cell.length_c   1.000
_cell.angle_alpha   90.00
_cell.angle_beta   90.00
_cell.angle_gamma   90.00
#
_symmetry.space_group_name_H-M   'P 1'
#
loop_
_entity.id
_entity.type
_entity.pdbx_description
1 polymer ?
#
loop_
_entity_poly.entity_id
_entity_poly.type
_entity_poly.pdbx_seq_one_letter_code
_entity_poly.pdbx_strand_id
1 'polypeptide(L)' 'MTKLLDMAIEAASRLSPEEQDELARTILEIVHGGDDEVYVLSEEENAAIDRGLAYADRGEFASEEEVAALFAKYKL' A
#
# COMPACT_ATOMS: atom_id res chain seq x y z
N MET A 1 -5.13 30.12 -1.99
CA MET A 1 -4.11 29.09 -1.72
C MET A 1 -2.89 29.45 -2.56
N THR A 2 -2.01 28.51 -2.94
CA THR A 2 -1.10 28.83 -4.07
C THR A 2 -1.97 29.04 -5.32
N LYS A 3 -1.53 29.89 -6.25
CA LYS A 3 -2.29 30.13 -7.50
C LYS A 3 -2.58 28.83 -8.24
N LEU A 4 -1.65 27.88 -8.20
CA LEU A 4 -1.82 26.57 -8.81
C LEU A 4 -2.89 25.73 -8.12
N LEU A 5 -2.95 25.74 -6.78
CA LEU A 5 -3.96 25.00 -6.03
C LEU A 5 -5.36 25.61 -6.20
N ASP A 6 -5.47 26.95 -6.28
CA ASP A 6 -6.75 27.62 -6.57
C ASP A 6 -7.30 27.18 -7.94
N MET A 7 -6.44 27.16 -8.97
CA MET A 7 -6.80 26.68 -10.31
C MET A 7 -7.21 25.20 -10.33
N ALA A 8 -6.50 24.36 -9.56
CA ALA A 8 -6.80 22.92 -9.48
C ALA A 8 -8.18 22.67 -8.86
N ILE A 9 -8.55 23.40 -7.80
CA ILE A 9 -9.87 23.29 -7.16
C ILE A 9 -10.98 23.77 -8.12
N GLU A 10 -10.76 24.86 -8.85
CA GLU A 10 -11.73 25.35 -9.85
C GLU A 10 -11.93 24.36 -11.00
N ALA A 11 -10.87 23.67 -11.43
CA ALA A 11 -10.97 22.60 -12.42
C ALA A 11 -11.70 21.39 -11.86
N ALA A 12 -11.38 20.97 -10.63
CA ALA A 12 -11.98 19.84 -9.94
C ALA A 12 -13.49 20.00 -9.77
N SER A 13 -13.98 21.21 -9.48
CA SER A 13 -15.42 21.47 -9.31
C SER A 13 -16.26 21.22 -10.57
N ARG A 14 -15.63 21.04 -11.73
CA ARG A 14 -16.29 20.77 -13.02
C ARG A 14 -16.31 19.28 -13.38
N LEU A 15 -15.64 18.43 -12.59
CA LEU A 15 -15.67 16.97 -12.74
C LEU A 15 -17.05 16.42 -12.35
N SER A 16 -17.34 15.18 -12.73
CA SER A 16 -18.52 14.47 -12.23
C SER A 16 -18.41 14.22 -10.71
N PRO A 17 -19.53 14.01 -9.99
CA PRO A 17 -19.47 13.73 -8.54
C PRO A 17 -18.56 12.57 -8.17
N GLU A 18 -18.53 11.50 -8.97
CA GLU A 18 -17.69 10.33 -8.74
C GLU A 18 -16.19 10.65 -8.86
N GLU A 19 -15.81 11.39 -9.91
CA GLU A 19 -14.43 11.85 -10.12
C GLU A 19 -14.00 12.86 -9.05
N GLN A 20 -14.92 13.70 -8.55
CA GLN A 20 -14.66 14.61 -7.44
C GLN A 20 -14.36 13.86 -6.15
N ASP A 21 -15.14 12.81 -5.84
CA ASP A 21 -14.93 11.97 -4.65
C ASP A 21 -13.62 11.19 -4.74
N GLU A 22 -13.26 10.67 -5.93
CA GLU A 22 -11.98 10.00 -6.15
C GLU A 22 -10.80 10.96 -5.92
N LEU A 23 -10.83 12.15 -6.53
CA LEU A 23 -9.81 13.18 -6.32
C LEU A 23 -9.73 13.61 -4.85
N ALA A 24 -10.86 13.74 -4.17
CA ALA A 24 -10.91 14.08 -2.76
C ALA A 24 -10.22 13.02 -1.89
N ARG A 25 -10.42 11.73 -2.17
CA ARG A 25 -9.72 10.64 -1.45
C ARG A 25 -8.21 10.74 -1.61
N THR A 26 -7.71 10.94 -2.83
CA THR A 26 -6.27 11.09 -3.06
C THR A 26 -5.70 12.32 -2.35
N ILE A 27 -6.41 13.45 -2.36
CA ILE A 27 -5.99 14.65 -1.62
C ILE A 27 -5.96 14.37 -0.11
N LEU A 28 -6.99 13.69 0.42
CA LEU A 28 -7.04 13.31 1.83
C LEU A 28 -5.92 12.33 2.19
N GLU A 29 -5.56 11.38 1.32
CA GLU A 29 -4.39 10.52 1.50
C GLU A 29 -3.08 11.31 1.48
N ILE A 30 -2.95 12.35 0.65
CA ILE A 30 -1.74 13.19 0.66
C ILE A 30 -1.68 14.05 1.94
N VAL A 31 -2.83 14.53 2.41
CA VAL A 31 -2.93 15.41 3.59
C VAL A 31 -2.79 14.60 4.89
N HIS A 32 -3.35 13.40 4.96
CA HIS A 32 -3.38 12.55 6.15
C HIS A 32 -2.36 11.40 6.11
N GLY A 33 -1.98 10.93 4.92
CA GLY A 33 -0.96 9.89 4.75
C GLY A 33 0.47 10.40 4.94
N GLY A 34 0.65 11.65 5.35
CA GLY A 34 1.88 12.13 5.99
C GLY A 34 1.93 11.89 7.51
N ASP A 35 0.78 11.58 8.14
CA ASP A 35 0.65 11.30 9.58
C ASP A 35 0.60 9.80 9.90
N ASP A 36 0.24 8.95 8.92
CA ASP A 36 0.52 7.51 9.02
C ASP A 36 2.03 7.36 8.81
N GLU A 37 2.80 7.18 9.89
CA GLU A 37 4.24 6.91 9.84
C GLU A 37 4.49 5.84 8.78
N VAL A 38 5.05 6.24 7.63
CA VAL A 38 5.53 5.29 6.62
C VAL A 38 6.50 4.38 7.35
N TYR A 39 6.10 3.12 7.55
CA TYR A 39 6.89 2.18 8.32
C TYR A 39 8.24 1.98 7.64
N VAL A 40 9.29 2.47 8.28
CA VAL A 40 10.65 2.29 7.81
C VAL A 40 11.13 0.92 8.26
N LEU A 41 11.19 0.00 7.31
CA LEU A 41 11.73 -1.34 7.54
C LEU A 41 13.13 -1.24 8.13
N SER A 42 13.37 -2.03 9.18
CA SER A 42 14.71 -2.27 9.69
C SER A 42 15.58 -2.98 8.64
N GLU A 43 16.90 -2.95 8.83
CA GLU A 43 17.83 -3.69 7.97
C GLU A 43 17.53 -5.20 7.97
N GLU A 44 17.12 -5.74 9.11
CA GLU A 44 16.74 -7.15 9.25
C GLU A 44 15.48 -7.49 8.44
N GLU A 45 14.47 -6.63 8.45
CA GLU A 45 13.23 -6.84 7.69
C GLU A 45 13.49 -6.73 6.18
N ASN A 46 14.29 -5.76 5.74
CA ASN A 46 14.72 -5.68 4.34
C ASN A 46 15.45 -6.96 3.91
N ALA A 47 16.40 -7.44 4.72
CA ALA A 47 17.10 -8.70 4.45
C ALA A 47 16.17 -9.93 4.45
N ALA A 48 15.10 -9.92 5.26
CA ALA A 48 14.10 -10.98 5.24
C ALA A 48 13.29 -10.97 3.94
N ILE A 49 12.90 -9.79 3.45
CA ILE A 49 12.21 -9.61 2.17
C ILE A 49 13.08 -10.08 1.01
N ASP A 50 14.35 -9.66 0.96
CA ASP A 50 15.30 -10.04 -0.09
C ASP A 50 15.46 -11.56 -0.17
N ARG A 51 15.55 -12.23 0.99
CA ARG A 51 15.59 -13.71 1.04
C ARG A 51 14.30 -14.34 0.51
N GLY A 52 13.14 -13.82 0.88
CA GLY A 52 11.85 -14.28 0.40
C GLY A 52 11.69 -14.16 -1.11
N LEU A 53 12.10 -13.01 -1.67
CA LEU A 53 12.10 -12.78 -3.11
C LEU A 53 13.05 -13.76 -3.84
N ALA A 54 14.24 -13.99 -3.28
CA ALA A 54 15.17 -14.96 -3.85
C ALA A 54 14.62 -16.40 -3.83
N TYR A 55 13.82 -16.79 -2.82
CA TYR A 55 13.11 -18.08 -2.81
C TYR A 55 12.06 -18.14 -3.91
N ALA A 56 11.26 -17.08 -4.05
CA ALA A 56 10.22 -16.99 -5.08
C ALA A 56 10.78 -17.09 -6.50
N ASP A 57 11.89 -16.41 -6.79
CA ASP A 57 12.59 -16.48 -8.09
C ASP A 57 13.07 -17.90 -8.42
N ARG A 58 13.40 -18.70 -7.40
CA ARG A 58 13.78 -20.12 -7.54
C ARG A 58 12.59 -21.08 -7.51
N GLY A 59 11.37 -20.58 -7.31
CA GLY A 59 10.17 -21.39 -7.15
C GLY A 59 10.14 -22.19 -5.84
N GLU A 60 10.92 -21.80 -4.83
CA GLU A 60 11.00 -22.45 -3.52
C GLU A 60 9.82 -22.01 -2.64
N PHE A 61 8.61 -22.45 -3.00
CA PHE A 61 7.40 -22.25 -2.22
C PHE A 61 7.07 -23.51 -1.40
N ALA A 62 6.41 -23.31 -0.26
CA ALA A 62 5.81 -24.41 0.49
C ALA A 62 4.67 -25.04 -0.33
N SER A 63 4.48 -26.35 -0.18
CA SER A 63 3.34 -27.05 -0.79
C SER A 63 2.03 -26.68 -0.11
N GLU A 64 0.91 -26.94 -0.78
CA GLU A 64 -0.43 -26.73 -0.20
C GLU A 64 -0.61 -27.52 1.11
N GLU A 65 -0.10 -28.75 1.16
CA GLU A 65 -0.16 -29.60 2.35
C GLU A 65 0.67 -29.04 3.52
N GLU A 66 1.84 -28.48 3.23
CA GLU A 66 2.70 -27.84 4.24
C GLU A 66 2.03 -26.58 4.82
N VAL A 67 1.41 -25.76 3.97
CA VAL A 67 0.66 -24.57 4.40
C VAL A 67 -0.57 -24.98 5.24
N ALA A 68 -1.33 -25.98 4.80
CA ALA A 68 -2.50 -26.47 5.53
C ALA A 68 -2.11 -27.03 6.91
N ALA A 69 -1.02 -27.79 7.00
CA ALA A 69 -0.51 -28.30 8.26
C ALA A 69 -0.06 -27.17 9.21
N LEU A 70 0.55 -26.12 8.66
CA LEU A 70 0.95 -24.94 9.44
C LEU A 70 -0.28 -24.22 10.03
N PHE A 71 -1.29 -23.94 9.22
CA PHE A 71 -2.50 -23.25 9.69
C PHE A 71 -3.27 -24.07 10.72
N ALA A 72 -3.41 -25.37 10.50
CA ALA A 72 -4.02 -26.28 11.48
C ALA A 72 -3.28 -26.28 12.82
N LYS A 73 -1.95 -26.20 12.81
CA LYS A 73 -1.12 -26.12 14.03
C LYS A 73 -1.38 -24.84 14.82
N TYR A 74 -1.53 -23.71 14.14
CA TYR A 74 -1.73 -22.39 14.78
C TYR A 74 -3.20 -22.00 14.96
N LYS A 75 -4.14 -22.85 14.50
CA LYS A 75 -5.60 -22.60 14.52
C LYS A 75 -5.97 -21.29 13.81
N LEU A 76 -5.27 -21.00 12.70
CA LEU A 76 -5.53 -19.87 11.82
C LEU A 76 -6.55 -20.24 10.74
#